data_AF-A0A442X0J7-F1
#
_entry.id   AF-A0A442X0J7-F1
#
_cell.length_a   1.000
_cell.length_b   1.000
_cell.length_c   1.000
_cell.angle_alpha   90.00
_cell.angle_beta   90.00
_cell.angle_gamma   90.00
#
_symmetry.space_group_name_H-M   'P 1'
#
loop_
_entity.id
_entity.type
_entity.pdbx_description
1 polymer ?
#
loop_
_entity_poly.entity_id
_entity_poly.type
_entity_poly.pdbx_seq_one_letter_code
_entity_poly.pdbx_strand_id
1 'polypeptide(L)'
;DSKYRSGPTTNWLKTKSLTESEFELLGVERERGKPAFALMAEPATRKYVGSAFVSVNREMRERLWKRVQEHAGSPPKDMPKRPATQWVKPGIKARVKHLRGEEDLRHASLQDFWDES
;
A
#
# COMPACT_ATOMS: atom_id res chain seq x y z
N ASP A 1 15.16 38.21 -1.43
CA ASP A 1 14.36 37.92 -2.63
C ASP A 1 15.02 36.80 -3.41
N SER A 2 14.34 35.67 -3.59
CA SER A 2 14.95 34.46 -4.17
C SER A 2 14.61 34.37 -5.66
N LYS A 3 15.53 34.77 -6.54
CA LYS A 3 15.34 34.68 -7.99
C LYS A 3 15.13 33.23 -8.42
N TYR A 4 14.14 32.99 -9.28
CA TYR A 4 13.91 31.69 -9.91
C TYR A 4 15.18 31.25 -10.66
N ARG A 5 15.61 30.00 -10.44
CA ARG A 5 16.72 29.37 -11.15
C ARG A 5 16.23 28.03 -11.67
N SER A 6 16.23 27.87 -12.99
CA SER A 6 15.92 26.59 -13.65
C SER A 6 17.06 25.58 -13.44
N GLY A 7 16.72 24.30 -13.31
CA GLY A 7 17.67 23.20 -13.11
C GLY A 7 17.45 22.45 -11.79
N PRO A 8 18.19 21.37 -11.54
CA PRO A 8 18.09 20.61 -10.29
C PRO A 8 18.40 21.51 -9.10
N THR A 9 17.42 21.67 -8.20
CA THR A 9 17.58 22.52 -7.01
C THR A 9 16.86 21.91 -5.81
N THR A 10 17.45 22.07 -4.64
CA THR A 10 16.84 21.77 -3.34
C THR A 10 16.44 23.05 -2.58
N ASN A 11 16.59 24.22 -3.21
CA ASN A 11 16.26 25.52 -2.60
C ASN A 11 14.76 25.71 -2.33
N TRP A 12 13.92 24.90 -3.00
CA TRP A 12 12.48 24.93 -2.88
C TRP A 12 12.05 23.78 -1.98
N LEU A 13 11.48 24.12 -0.82
CA LEU A 13 10.97 23.15 0.12
C LEU A 13 9.50 22.84 -0.19
N LYS A 14 9.16 21.55 -0.21
CA LYS A 14 7.78 21.09 -0.27
C LYS A 14 7.42 20.45 1.07
N THR A 15 6.31 20.89 1.65
CA THR A 15 5.73 20.28 2.83
C THR A 15 4.42 19.63 2.41
N LYS A 16 4.27 18.33 2.68
CA LYS A 16 3.07 17.56 2.34
C LYS A 16 2.36 17.11 3.61
N SER A 17 1.04 17.26 3.65
CA SER A 17 0.23 16.71 4.73
C SER A 17 -0.01 15.23 4.50
N LEU A 18 0.67 14.40 5.29
CA LEU A 18 0.51 12.95 5.30
C LEU A 18 -0.36 12.54 6.49
N THR A 19 -1.06 11.42 6.34
CA THR A 19 -1.83 10.78 7.41
C THR A 19 -1.58 9.29 7.39
N GLU A 20 -1.80 8.64 8.53
CA GLU A 20 -1.78 7.19 8.65
C GLU A 20 -3.19 6.71 8.99
N SER A 21 -3.66 5.72 8.23
CA SER A 21 -4.99 5.14 8.41
C SER A 21 -4.90 3.62 8.30
N GLU A 22 -5.89 2.94 8.87
CA GLU A 22 -6.00 1.49 8.84
C GLU A 22 -6.87 1.03 7.69
N PHE A 23 -6.42 -0.02 7.02
CA PHE A 23 -7.08 -0.63 5.87
C PHE A 23 -6.96 -2.14 5.97
N GLU A 24 -7.77 -2.83 5.17
CA GLU A 24 -7.67 -4.27 5.02
C GLU A 24 -6.77 -4.63 3.83
N LEU A 25 -5.95 -5.67 3.97
CA LEU A 25 -5.14 -6.19 2.88
C LEU A 25 -5.99 -7.12 1.99
N LEU A 26 -6.05 -6.82 0.69
CA LEU A 26 -6.67 -7.68 -0.31
C LEU A 26 -5.69 -8.66 -0.95
N GLY A 27 -4.44 -8.25 -1.10
CA GLY A 27 -3.41 -9.04 -1.74
C GLY A 27 -2.12 -8.27 -1.93
N VAL A 28 -1.09 -8.96 -2.40
CA VAL A 28 0.21 -8.35 -2.71
C VAL A 28 0.56 -8.63 -4.16
N GLU A 29 0.79 -7.56 -4.92
CA GLU A 29 1.26 -7.60 -6.29
C GLU A 29 2.79 -7.59 -6.31
N ARG A 30 3.38 -8.62 -6.93
CA ARG A 30 4.83 -8.78 -7.06
C ARG A 30 5.20 -9.22 -8.46
N GLU A 31 6.01 -8.41 -9.12
CA GLU A 31 6.64 -8.76 -10.39
C GLU A 31 8.15 -8.74 -10.25
N ARG A 32 8.83 -9.68 -10.92
CA ARG A 32 10.30 -9.74 -10.91
C ARG A 32 10.85 -8.43 -11.50
N GLY A 33 11.71 -7.76 -10.74
CA GLY A 33 12.34 -6.50 -11.16
C GLY A 33 11.49 -5.24 -10.91
N LYS A 34 10.25 -5.37 -10.40
CA LYS A 34 9.43 -4.24 -9.96
C LYS A 34 9.26 -4.24 -8.44
N PRO A 35 8.96 -3.08 -7.85
CA PRO A 35 8.60 -3.01 -6.45
C PRO A 35 7.31 -3.77 -6.14
N ALA A 36 7.19 -4.25 -4.90
CA ALA A 36 5.98 -4.89 -4.42
C ALA A 36 4.95 -3.85 -3.97
N PHE A 37 3.67 -4.13 -4.24
CA PHE A 37 2.54 -3.30 -3.82
C PHE A 37 1.54 -4.13 -3.02
N ALA A 38 1.07 -3.58 -1.90
CA ALA A 38 -0.05 -4.11 -1.15
C ALA A 38 -1.33 -3.48 -1.69
N LEU A 39 -2.30 -4.30 -2.10
CA LEU A 39 -3.62 -3.84 -2.52
C LEU A 39 -4.49 -3.69 -1.27
N MET A 40 -5.00 -2.49 -1.05
CA MET A 40 -5.69 -2.13 0.18
C MET A 40 -7.18 -1.96 -0.09
N ALA A 41 -7.98 -2.28 0.92
CA ALA A 41 -9.41 -2.10 0.93
C ALA A 41 -9.91 -1.34 2.15
N GLU A 42 -11.06 -0.72 1.99
CA GLU A 42 -11.83 -0.20 3.11
C GLU A 42 -12.26 -1.35 4.04
N PRO A 43 -11.99 -1.29 5.36
CA PRO A 43 -12.22 -2.41 6.28
C PRO A 43 -13.66 -2.94 6.36
N ALA A 44 -14.66 -2.10 6.11
CA ALA A 44 -16.07 -2.50 6.25
C ALA A 44 -16.65 -3.10 4.95
N THR A 45 -16.33 -2.50 3.81
CA THR A 45 -16.91 -2.87 2.51
C THR A 45 -16.00 -3.81 1.72
N ARG A 46 -14.73 -3.92 2.11
CA ARG A 46 -13.67 -4.60 1.40
C ARG A 46 -13.51 -4.12 -0.05
N LYS A 47 -13.98 -2.89 -0.34
CA LYS A 47 -13.82 -2.22 -1.61
C LYS A 47 -12.38 -1.75 -1.75
N TYR A 48 -11.78 -1.99 -2.91
CA TYR A 48 -10.43 -1.52 -3.20
C TYR A 48 -10.35 0.00 -3.15
N VAL A 49 -9.37 0.53 -2.40
CA VAL A 49 -9.13 1.98 -2.23
C VAL A 49 -7.75 2.41 -2.73
N GLY A 50 -6.96 1.49 -3.29
CA GLY A 50 -5.67 1.78 -3.89
C GLY A 50 -4.53 0.86 -3.44
N SER A 51 -3.35 1.13 -3.99
CA SER A 51 -2.15 0.33 -3.76
C SER A 51 -1.13 1.09 -2.93
N ALA A 52 -0.62 0.42 -1.89
CA ALA A 52 0.43 0.94 -1.02
C ALA A 52 1.77 0.30 -1.39
N PHE A 53 2.79 1.14 -1.56
CA PHE A 53 4.15 0.68 -1.82
C PHE A 53 4.73 -0.03 -0.59
N VAL A 54 5.34 -1.21 -0.78
CA VAL A 54 5.97 -1.98 0.30
C VAL A 54 7.39 -1.49 0.54
N SER A 55 7.53 -0.33 1.19
CA SER A 55 8.83 0.29 1.57
C SER A 55 9.45 -0.27 2.84
N VAL A 56 8.78 -1.22 3.51
CA VAL A 56 9.26 -1.81 4.77
C VAL A 56 10.59 -2.56 4.57
N ASN A 57 11.30 -2.75 5.68
CA ASN A 57 12.58 -3.48 5.68
C ASN A 57 12.42 -4.93 5.19
N ARG A 58 13.55 -5.60 4.97
CA ARG A 58 13.56 -6.97 4.44
C ARG A 58 12.79 -7.95 5.32
N GLU A 59 12.97 -7.88 6.63
CA GLU A 59 12.34 -8.78 7.60
C GLU A 59 10.81 -8.64 7.57
N MET A 60 10.29 -7.41 7.61
CA MET A 60 8.85 -7.15 7.50
C MET A 60 8.28 -7.59 6.16
N ARG A 61 9.06 -7.47 5.07
CA ARG A 61 8.64 -7.95 3.75
C ARG A 61 8.55 -9.47 3.71
N GLU A 62 9.51 -10.18 4.31
CA GLU A 62 9.48 -11.64 4.43
C GLU A 62 8.32 -12.10 5.32
N ARG A 63 8.06 -11.40 6.44
CA ARG A 63 6.89 -11.64 7.30
C ARG A 63 5.57 -11.44 6.56
N LEU A 64 5.46 -10.35 5.80
CA LEU A 64 4.28 -10.06 4.98
C LEU A 64 4.07 -11.17 3.96
N TRP A 65 5.15 -11.62 3.32
CA TRP A 65 5.07 -12.67 2.32
C TRP A 65 4.62 -14.01 2.90
N LYS A 66 5.19 -14.42 4.03
CA LYS A 66 4.75 -15.63 4.74
C LYS A 66 3.27 -15.54 5.07
N ARG A 67 2.82 -14.39 5.58
CA ARG A 67 1.41 -14.16 5.93
C ARG A 67 0.48 -14.24 4.73
N VAL A 68 0.87 -13.61 3.63
CA VAL A 68 0.11 -13.62 2.37
C VAL A 68 -0.01 -15.04 1.80
N GLN A 69 1.02 -15.89 1.96
CA GLN A 69 0.96 -17.29 1.58
C GLN A 69 0.05 -18.12 2.50
N GLU A 70 0.15 -17.94 3.81
CA GLU A 70 -0.72 -18.62 4.79
C GLU A 70 -2.19 -18.25 4.60
N HIS A 71 -2.46 -16.98 4.25
CA HIS A 71 -3.80 -16.45 4.06
C HIS A 71 -4.24 -16.44 2.60
N ALA A 72 -3.61 -17.24 1.73
CA ALA A 72 -3.95 -17.29 0.32
C ALA A 72 -5.47 -17.53 0.11
N GLY A 73 -6.07 -16.69 -0.72
CA GLY A 73 -7.51 -16.66 -0.96
C GLY A 73 -7.87 -16.39 -2.41
N SER A 74 -9.18 -16.28 -2.66
CA SER A 74 -9.71 -15.91 -3.97
C SER A 74 -9.72 -14.38 -4.15
N PRO A 75 -9.59 -13.89 -5.40
CA PRO A 75 -9.78 -12.47 -5.70
C PRO A 75 -11.17 -11.98 -5.28
N PRO A 76 -11.31 -10.72 -4.84
CA PRO A 76 -12.61 -10.06 -4.69
C PRO A 76 -13.36 -10.00 -6.03
N LYS A 77 -14.71 -10.07 -5.98
CA LYS A 77 -15.57 -10.20 -7.17
C LYS A 77 -15.44 -9.04 -8.18
N ASP A 78 -15.21 -7.82 -7.68
CA ASP A 78 -15.24 -6.60 -8.50
C ASP A 78 -13.84 -6.16 -8.99
N MET A 79 -12.85 -7.04 -8.91
CA MET A 79 -11.46 -6.68 -9.15
C MET A 79 -11.00 -7.03 -10.57
N PRO A 80 -10.31 -6.11 -11.29
CA PRO A 80 -9.76 -6.41 -12.61
C PRO A 80 -8.72 -7.54 -12.53
N LYS A 81 -8.52 -8.26 -13.63
CA LYS A 81 -7.54 -9.35 -13.71
C LYS A 81 -6.14 -8.83 -13.41
N ARG A 82 -5.57 -9.29 -12.29
CA ARG A 82 -4.19 -9.01 -11.87
C ARG A 82 -3.41 -10.31 -11.71
N PRO A 83 -2.72 -10.78 -12.75
CA PRO A 83 -2.05 -12.08 -12.73
C PRO A 83 -0.84 -12.11 -11.78
N ALA A 84 -0.24 -10.95 -11.48
CA ALA A 84 0.90 -10.83 -10.57
C ALA A 84 0.50 -10.66 -9.09
N THR A 85 -0.80 -10.72 -8.78
CA THR A 85 -1.31 -10.53 -7.40
C THR A 85 -1.54 -11.86 -6.71
N GLN A 86 -0.93 -12.02 -5.55
CA GLN A 86 -1.30 -13.05 -4.58
C GLN A 86 -2.41 -12.51 -3.69
N TRP A 87 -3.62 -13.04 -3.84
CA TRP A 87 -4.80 -12.63 -3.08
C TRP A 87 -4.80 -13.24 -1.68
N VAL A 88 -5.34 -12.48 -0.72
CA VAL A 88 -5.52 -12.94 0.66
C VAL A 88 -6.98 -12.99 1.06
N LYS A 89 -7.30 -13.94 1.94
CA LYS A 89 -8.57 -14.01 2.66
C LYS A 89 -8.74 -12.78 3.57
N PRO A 90 -9.99 -12.42 3.91
CA PRO A 90 -10.22 -11.32 4.83
C PRO A 90 -9.58 -11.58 6.21
N GLY A 91 -9.24 -10.50 6.92
CA GLY A 91 -8.74 -10.56 8.30
C GLY A 91 -7.30 -10.09 8.52
N ILE A 92 -6.61 -9.61 7.48
CA ILE A 92 -5.31 -8.94 7.64
C ILE A 92 -5.54 -7.43 7.60
N LYS A 93 -5.27 -6.75 8.72
CA LYS A 93 -5.27 -5.30 8.82
C LYS A 93 -3.88 -4.74 8.57
N ALA A 94 -3.83 -3.54 8.03
CA ALA A 94 -2.59 -2.88 7.68
C ALA A 94 -2.67 -1.37 7.87
N ARG A 95 -1.61 -0.81 8.45
CA ARG A 95 -1.42 0.62 8.63
C ARG A 95 -0.71 1.19 7.42
N VAL A 96 -1.32 2.19 6.79
CA VAL A 96 -0.80 2.82 5.56
C VAL A 96 -0.65 4.31 5.76
N LYS A 97 0.51 4.83 5.37
CA LYS A 97 0.79 6.25 5.28
C LYS A 97 0.46 6.76 3.89
N HIS A 98 -0.36 7.80 3.75
CA HIS A 98 -0.80 8.34 2.46
C HIS A 98 -1.02 9.86 2.51
N LEU A 99 -1.26 10.48 1.34
CA LEU A 99 -1.69 11.89 1.28
C LEU A 99 -3.05 12.07 1.97
N ARG A 100 -3.17 13.11 2.79
CA ARG A 100 -4.41 13.45 3.48
C ARG A 100 -5.42 14.09 2.51
N GLY A 101 -6.69 13.70 2.61
CA GLY A 101 -7.81 14.37 1.93
C GLY A 101 -8.11 13.86 0.51
N GLU A 102 -7.46 12.78 0.08
CA GLU A 102 -7.75 12.11 -1.19
C GLU A 102 -8.77 10.98 -0.97
N GLU A 103 -9.65 10.74 -1.95
CA GLU A 103 -10.63 9.65 -1.90
C GLU A 103 -9.98 8.26 -1.97
N ASP A 104 -8.94 8.15 -2.80
CA ASP A 104 -8.13 6.93 -2.96
C ASP A 104 -6.72 7.12 -2.37
N LEU A 105 -6.06 5.99 -2.07
CA LEU A 105 -4.69 5.95 -1.59
C LEU A 105 -3.72 6.48 -2.65
N ARG A 106 -3.26 7.73 -2.46
CA ARG A 106 -2.20 8.36 -3.25
C ARG A 106 -0.91 8.54 -2.48
N HIS A 107 0.20 8.23 -3.15
CA HIS A 107 1.54 8.17 -2.56
C HIS A 107 1.58 7.34 -1.27
N ALA A 108 0.88 6.20 -1.30
CA ALA A 108 0.70 5.36 -0.15
C ALA A 108 1.89 4.43 0.08
N SER A 109 2.25 4.19 1.33
CA SER A 109 3.24 3.20 1.73
C SER A 109 2.80 2.40 2.95
N LEU A 110 3.01 1.09 2.87
CA LEU A 110 2.71 0.16 3.96
C LEU A 110 3.67 0.43 5.12
N GLN A 111 3.13 0.66 6.31
CA GLN A 111 3.89 0.89 7.54
C GLN A 111 3.92 -0.35 8.42
N ASP A 112 2.78 -1.03 8.60
CA ASP A 112 2.70 -2.23 9.44
C ASP A 112 1.46 -3.07 9.07
N PHE A 113 1.38 -4.29 9.59
CA PHE A 113 0.23 -5.19 9.40
C PHE A 113 0.11 -6.22 10.52
N TRP A 114 -1.11 -6.64 10.81
CA TRP A 114 -1.47 -7.61 11.85
C TRP A 114 -2.78 -8.33 11.50
N ASP A 115 -3.09 -9.37 12.27
CA ASP A 115 -4.30 -10.15 12.10
C ASP A 115 -5.42 -9.66 13.00
N GLU A 116 -6.62 -9.62 12.44
CA GLU A 116 -7.84 -9.49 13.21
C GLU A 116 -8.17 -10.89 13.76
N SER A 117 -7.87 -11.09 15.05
CA SER A 117 -8.10 -12.36 15.76
C SER A 117 -9.58 -12.69 15.88
#